data_AF-A0A9X2LMM3-F1
#
_entry.id   AF-A0A9X2LMM3-F1
#
_cell.length_a   1.000
_cell.length_b   1.000
_cell.length_c   1.000
_cell.angle_alpha   90.00
_cell.angle_beta   90.00
_cell.angle_gamma   90.00
#
_symmetry.space_group_name_H-M   'P 1'
#
loop_
_entity.id
_entity.type
_entity.pdbx_description
1 polymer ?
#
loop_
_entity_poly.entity_id
_entity_poly.type
_entity_poly.pdbx_seq_one_letter_code
_entity_poly.pdbx_strand_id
1 'polypeptide(L)'
;MKLLVRTGLAAAVAAGAIATAVAPASAAVGVGDAHVVAGAHAVVPNPKTVKAAAYNQARSILANAGSQTAAKSHPIHGKDDVPVSYGTSLLAAARDEFRQTDRKLPPKDKKSDMSIPHYNAIHSAAKTMGIDKW
;
A
#
# COMPACT_ATOMS: atom_id res chain seq x y z
N MET A 1 -42.35 -35.09 0.28
CA MET A 1 -42.13 -35.03 -1.18
C MET A 1 -40.65 -35.22 -1.46
N LYS A 2 -40.34 -36.22 -2.28
CA LYS A 2 -39.01 -36.58 -2.80
C LYS A 2 -38.55 -35.56 -3.84
N LEU A 3 -37.25 -35.25 -3.88
CA LEU A 3 -36.47 -34.87 -5.06
C LEU A 3 -35.02 -35.34 -4.80
N LEU A 4 -34.61 -36.50 -5.34
CA LEU A 4 -33.88 -36.67 -6.63
C LEU A 4 -32.49 -36.02 -6.57
N VAL A 5 -31.44 -36.74 -6.14
CA VAL A 5 -30.57 -37.63 -6.94
C VAL A 5 -30.01 -36.96 -8.20
N ARG A 6 -28.68 -36.78 -8.22
CA ARG A 6 -27.76 -36.87 -9.37
C ARG A 6 -26.32 -36.94 -8.81
N THR A 7 -25.76 -38.13 -8.57
CA THR A 7 -24.85 -38.92 -9.44
C THR A 7 -23.68 -38.19 -10.11
N GLY A 8 -22.48 -38.73 -9.90
CA GLY A 8 -21.25 -38.57 -10.70
C GLY A 8 -20.17 -37.76 -9.96
N LEU A 9 -18.91 -38.19 -9.81
CA LEU A 9 -18.15 -39.28 -10.40
C LEU A 9 -16.86 -39.45 -9.55
N ALA A 10 -16.45 -40.70 -9.33
CA ALA A 10 -15.24 -41.06 -8.61
C ALA A 10 -13.99 -40.93 -9.49
N ALA A 11 -12.85 -40.57 -8.89
CA ALA A 11 -11.53 -41.00 -9.36
C ALA A 11 -10.54 -40.94 -8.19
N ALA A 12 -10.37 -42.09 -7.52
CA ALA A 12 -9.23 -42.33 -6.65
C ALA A 12 -7.99 -42.58 -7.54
N VAL A 13 -6.91 -41.83 -7.31
CA VAL A 13 -5.61 -42.10 -7.95
C VAL A 13 -4.57 -42.34 -6.87
N ALA A 14 -4.24 -43.63 -6.78
CA ALA A 14 -2.96 -44.27 -6.47
C ALA A 14 -1.95 -43.55 -5.56
N ALA A 15 -1.68 -44.21 -4.44
CA ALA A 15 -0.38 -44.18 -3.79
C ALA A 15 0.72 -44.69 -4.76
N GLY A 16 1.85 -43.98 -4.80
CA GLY A 16 3.04 -44.37 -5.54
C GLY A 16 4.24 -43.57 -5.05
N ALA A 17 4.99 -44.17 -4.13
CA ALA A 17 6.28 -43.67 -3.70
C ALA A 17 7.34 -43.93 -4.78
N ILE A 18 8.12 -42.89 -5.13
CA ILE A 18 9.49 -43.04 -5.60
C ILE A 18 10.25 -41.74 -5.31
N ALA A 19 11.32 -41.91 -4.53
CA ALA A 19 12.28 -40.87 -4.20
C ALA A 19 13.18 -40.60 -5.42
N THR A 20 13.38 -39.33 -5.74
CA THR A 20 14.60 -38.82 -6.37
C THR A 20 14.92 -37.47 -5.74
N ALA A 21 15.88 -37.49 -4.82
CA ALA A 21 16.50 -36.31 -4.28
C ALA A 21 17.29 -35.61 -5.40
N VAL A 22 16.85 -34.41 -5.80
CA VAL A 22 17.70 -33.46 -6.54
C VAL A 22 18.04 -32.34 -5.58
N ALA A 23 19.29 -32.36 -5.13
CA ALA A 23 19.88 -31.28 -4.35
C ALA A 23 20.04 -30.03 -5.22
N PRO A 24 19.70 -28.82 -4.73
CA PRO A 24 20.30 -27.62 -5.28
C PRO A 24 21.72 -27.47 -4.73
N ALA A 25 22.69 -27.44 -5.65
CA ALA A 25 24.08 -27.16 -5.36
C ALA A 25 24.22 -25.80 -4.64
N SER A 26 24.93 -25.82 -3.51
CA SER A 26 25.40 -24.62 -2.84
C SER A 26 26.46 -23.93 -3.70
N ALA A 27 26.22 -22.67 -4.04
CA ALA A 27 27.29 -21.71 -4.31
C ALA A 27 27.12 -20.59 -3.28
N ALA A 28 27.99 -20.64 -2.26
CA ALA A 28 28.13 -19.59 -1.27
C ALA A 28 28.76 -18.36 -1.92
N VAL A 29 28.13 -17.18 -1.76
CA VAL A 29 28.85 -15.91 -1.82
C VAL A 29 28.21 -14.91 -0.87
N GLY A 30 28.97 -14.53 0.15
CA GLY A 30 28.89 -13.25 0.83
C GLY A 30 27.75 -13.06 1.83
N VAL A 31 27.99 -13.45 3.09
CA VAL A 31 27.42 -12.73 4.23
C VAL A 31 28.02 -11.33 4.23
N GLY A 32 27.36 -10.42 3.52
CA GLY A 32 27.52 -8.99 3.72
C GLY A 32 26.57 -8.59 4.84
N ASP A 33 27.12 -8.39 6.03
CA ASP A 33 26.45 -7.76 7.17
C ASP A 33 26.02 -6.34 6.76
N ALA A 34 24.89 -6.25 6.07
CA ALA A 34 24.24 -4.99 5.80
C ALA A 34 23.43 -4.64 7.05
N HIS A 35 24.15 -4.16 8.05
CA HIS A 35 23.58 -3.26 9.05
C HIS A 35 22.98 -2.09 8.27
N VAL A 36 21.70 -2.19 7.90
CA VAL A 36 20.94 -1.09 7.33
C VAL A 36 20.80 -0.08 8.45
N VAL A 37 21.82 0.78 8.59
CA VAL A 37 21.68 2.06 9.26
C VAL A 37 20.49 2.71 8.59
N ALA A 38 19.45 2.95 9.38
CA ALA A 38 18.33 3.79 9.01
C ALA A 38 18.93 5.15 8.63
N GLY A 39 19.19 5.31 7.33
CA GLY A 39 19.75 6.52 6.78
C GLY A 39 18.81 7.64 7.17
N ALA A 40 19.37 8.68 7.78
CA ALA A 40 18.68 9.93 7.99
C ALA A 40 17.91 10.27 6.71
N HIS A 41 16.58 10.34 6.81
CA HIS A 41 15.74 10.81 5.72
C HIS A 41 16.23 12.22 5.40
N ALA A 42 17.06 12.37 4.38
CA ALA A 42 17.42 13.67 3.85
C ALA A 42 16.10 14.38 3.57
N VAL A 43 15.91 15.56 4.15
CA VAL A 43 14.71 16.37 3.91
C VAL A 43 14.81 16.87 2.47
N VAL A 44 14.38 16.03 1.52
CA VAL A 44 14.42 16.34 0.09
C VAL A 44 13.38 17.45 -0.14
N PRO A 45 13.73 18.51 -0.91
CA PRO A 45 12.71 19.44 -1.36
C PRO A 45 11.66 18.67 -2.17
N ASN A 46 10.39 19.04 -2.00
CA ASN A 46 9.32 18.45 -2.79
C ASN A 46 9.64 18.54 -4.29
N PRO A 47 9.27 17.52 -5.09
CA PRO A 47 9.42 17.58 -6.52
C PRO A 47 8.55 18.71 -7.08
N LYS A 48 8.91 19.26 -8.24
CA LYS A 48 8.08 20.27 -8.91
C LYS A 48 6.76 19.67 -9.43
N THR A 49 6.82 18.42 -9.83
CA THR A 49 5.71 17.66 -10.41
C THR A 49 5.65 16.24 -9.84
N VAL A 50 4.48 15.64 -9.94
CA VAL A 50 4.20 14.25 -9.55
C VAL A 50 3.69 13.51 -10.78
N LYS A 51 4.16 12.29 -10.99
CA LYS A 51 3.69 11.42 -12.07
C LYS A 51 2.20 11.12 -11.89
N ALA A 52 1.42 11.18 -12.97
CA ALA A 52 -0.02 10.91 -12.92
C ALA A 52 -0.33 9.51 -12.35
N ALA A 53 0.49 8.51 -12.69
CA ALA A 53 0.38 7.17 -12.12
C ALA A 53 0.59 7.15 -10.60
N ALA A 54 1.60 7.87 -10.09
CA ALA A 54 1.88 7.98 -8.66
C ALA A 54 0.74 8.68 -7.90
N TYR A 55 0.18 9.75 -8.48
CA TYR A 55 -1.00 10.41 -7.93
C TYR A 55 -2.21 9.46 -7.88
N ASN A 56 -2.49 8.72 -8.96
CA ASN A 56 -3.60 7.78 -9.01
C ASN A 56 -3.43 6.62 -8.01
N GLN A 57 -2.20 6.14 -7.82
CA GLN A 57 -1.89 5.14 -6.81
C GLN A 57 -2.05 5.68 -5.40
N ALA A 58 -1.55 6.89 -5.11
CA ALA A 58 -1.74 7.57 -3.83
C ALA A 58 -3.23 7.77 -3.51
N ARG A 59 -4.02 8.21 -4.49
CA ARG A 59 -5.48 8.31 -4.39
C ARG A 59 -6.11 6.96 -3.99
N SER A 60 -5.71 5.86 -4.65
CA SER A 60 -6.24 4.54 -4.33
C SER A 60 -5.87 4.09 -2.91
N ILE A 61 -4.64 4.33 -2.45
CA ILE A 61 -4.21 4.03 -1.07
C ILE A 61 -5.09 4.75 -0.06
N LEU A 62 -5.31 6.05 -0.26
CA LEU A 62 -6.11 6.88 0.63
C LEU A 62 -7.59 6.49 0.61
N ALA A 63 -8.14 6.18 -0.57
CA ALA A 63 -9.52 5.71 -0.71
C ALA A 63 -9.74 4.37 0.02
N ASN A 64 -8.80 3.42 -0.10
CA ASN A 64 -8.86 2.14 0.60
C ASN A 64 -8.72 2.30 2.12
N ALA A 65 -8.00 3.33 2.57
CA ALA A 65 -7.91 3.70 3.98
C ALA A 65 -9.15 4.47 4.50
N GLY A 66 -10.14 4.75 3.64
CA GLY A 66 -11.41 5.37 4.04
C GLY A 66 -11.54 6.87 3.74
N SER A 67 -10.57 7.51 3.08
CA SER A 67 -10.71 8.91 2.69
C SER A 67 -11.79 9.08 1.61
N GLN A 68 -12.84 9.82 1.96
CA GLN A 68 -13.94 10.12 1.07
C GLN A 68 -13.53 11.12 -0.01
N THR A 69 -12.69 12.09 0.34
CA THR A 69 -12.14 13.04 -0.63
C THR A 69 -11.28 12.33 -1.68
N ALA A 70 -10.42 11.40 -1.26
CA ALA A 70 -9.62 10.61 -2.21
C ALA A 70 -10.54 9.74 -3.10
N ALA A 71 -11.54 9.07 -2.53
CA ALA A 71 -12.48 8.25 -3.28
C ALA A 71 -13.30 9.05 -4.32
N LYS A 72 -13.62 10.31 -4.03
CA LYS A 72 -14.38 11.20 -4.92
C LYS A 72 -13.51 12.00 -5.90
N SER A 73 -12.22 12.15 -5.63
CA SER A 73 -11.31 12.88 -6.54
C SER A 73 -11.25 12.20 -7.90
N HIS A 74 -10.92 12.92 -8.97
CA HIS A 74 -10.80 12.31 -10.29
C HIS A 74 -9.38 11.77 -10.51
N PRO A 75 -9.22 10.55 -11.08
CA PRO A 75 -7.92 10.10 -11.56
C PRO A 75 -7.44 10.98 -12.71
N ILE A 76 -6.13 11.09 -12.85
CA ILE A 76 -5.50 11.79 -13.96
C ILE A 76 -5.34 10.82 -15.13
N HIS A 77 -5.86 11.22 -16.28
CA HIS A 77 -5.71 10.50 -17.56
C HIS A 77 -5.20 11.47 -18.63
N GLY A 78 -4.43 10.95 -19.60
CA GLY A 78 -3.93 11.72 -20.76
C GLY A 78 -2.85 12.76 -20.43
N LYS A 79 -2.24 12.70 -19.24
CA LYS A 79 -1.12 13.54 -18.82
C LYS A 79 -0.07 12.67 -18.13
N ASP A 80 1.20 12.96 -18.39
CA ASP A 80 2.31 12.25 -17.75
C ASP A 80 2.55 12.74 -16.32
N ASP A 81 2.44 14.06 -16.11
CA ASP A 81 2.82 14.73 -14.87
C ASP A 81 1.81 15.82 -14.50
N VAL A 82 1.64 16.04 -13.20
CA VAL A 82 0.87 17.16 -12.64
C VAL A 82 1.70 17.95 -11.64
N PRO A 83 1.36 19.23 -11.39
CA PRO A 83 2.02 20.02 -10.36
C PRO A 83 1.93 19.33 -8.99
N VAL A 84 2.98 19.45 -8.18
CA VAL A 84 3.01 18.86 -6.83
C VAL A 84 1.87 19.33 -5.93
N SER A 85 1.31 20.52 -6.21
CA SER A 85 0.13 21.05 -5.53
C SER A 85 -1.10 20.13 -5.58
N TYR A 86 -1.23 19.30 -6.62
CA TYR A 86 -2.30 18.29 -6.71
C TYR A 86 -2.11 17.22 -5.62
N GLY A 87 -0.88 16.71 -5.49
CA GLY A 87 -0.53 15.71 -4.48
C GLY A 87 -0.63 16.27 -3.05
N THR A 88 -0.09 17.46 -2.79
CA THR A 88 -0.15 18.06 -1.45
C THR A 88 -1.58 18.38 -1.03
N SER A 89 -2.43 18.84 -1.95
CA SER A 89 -3.85 19.11 -1.66
C SER A 89 -4.62 17.82 -1.33
N LEU A 90 -4.35 16.74 -2.08
CA LEU A 90 -4.94 15.43 -1.81
C LEU A 90 -4.53 14.91 -0.41
N LEU A 91 -3.25 15.02 -0.06
CA LEU A 91 -2.73 14.61 1.26
C LEU A 91 -3.31 15.46 2.38
N ALA A 92 -3.33 16.78 2.24
CA ALA A 92 -3.89 17.68 3.26
C ALA A 92 -5.37 17.37 3.54
N ALA A 93 -6.17 17.19 2.48
CA ALA A 93 -7.59 16.86 2.64
C ALA A 93 -7.79 15.50 3.33
N ALA A 94 -7.04 14.47 2.92
CA ALA A 94 -7.13 13.15 3.56
C ALA A 94 -6.69 13.19 5.03
N ARG A 95 -5.65 13.96 5.37
CA ARG A 95 -5.20 14.15 6.75
C ARG A 95 -6.31 14.71 7.63
N ASP A 96 -6.96 15.76 7.15
CA ASP A 96 -7.97 16.45 7.94
C ASP A 96 -9.22 15.56 8.11
N GLU A 97 -9.59 14.78 7.09
CA GLU A 97 -10.63 13.73 7.20
C GLU A 97 -10.27 12.62 8.20
N PHE A 98 -9.04 12.11 8.16
CA PHE A 98 -8.60 11.06 9.08
C PHE A 98 -8.56 11.55 10.53
N ARG A 99 -8.06 12.78 10.76
CA ARG A 99 -8.09 13.41 12.10
C ARG A 99 -9.51 13.59 12.62
N GLN A 100 -10.45 13.94 11.76
CA GLN A 100 -11.85 14.07 12.14
C GLN A 100 -12.46 12.71 12.49
N THR A 101 -12.19 11.69 11.68
CA THR A 101 -12.69 10.32 11.87
C THR A 101 -12.16 9.72 13.17
N ASP A 102 -10.87 9.90 13.43
CA ASP A 102 -10.17 9.32 14.58
C ASP A 102 -10.30 10.16 15.85
N ARG A 103 -11.05 11.27 15.82
CA ARG A 103 -11.12 12.23 16.93
C ARG A 103 -11.45 11.58 18.28
N LYS A 104 -12.28 10.52 18.27
CA LYS A 104 -12.72 9.81 19.49
C LYS A 104 -11.72 8.78 20.03
N LEU A 105 -10.66 8.43 19.30
CA LEU A 105 -9.66 7.48 19.76
C LEU A 105 -8.82 8.09 20.91
N PRO A 106 -8.37 7.28 21.89
CA PRO A 106 -7.51 7.78 22.95
C PRO A 106 -6.13 8.15 22.38
N PRO A 107 -5.39 9.11 22.99
CA PRO A 107 -4.10 9.57 22.49
C PRO A 107 -3.05 8.45 22.28
N LYS A 108 -3.11 7.39 23.10
CA LYS A 108 -2.20 6.22 22.99
C LYS A 108 -2.32 5.46 21.67
N ASP A 109 -3.49 5.53 21.02
CA ASP A 109 -3.77 4.82 19.76
C ASP A 109 -3.65 5.77 18.55
N LYS A 110 -3.12 6.99 18.77
CA LYS A 110 -2.96 8.03 17.76
C LYS A 110 -1.50 8.38 17.51
N LYS A 111 -1.21 8.78 16.29
CA LYS A 111 0.01 9.46 15.87
C LYS A 111 -0.38 10.68 15.03
N SER A 112 0.08 11.86 15.43
CA SER A 112 -0.24 13.13 14.75
C SER A 112 -1.76 13.39 14.60
N ASP A 113 -2.52 13.05 15.65
CA ASP A 113 -3.99 13.13 15.74
C ASP A 113 -4.79 12.18 14.83
N MET A 114 -4.12 11.22 14.20
CA MET A 114 -4.73 10.17 13.39
C MET A 114 -4.45 8.80 14.00
N SER A 115 -5.28 7.82 13.73
CA SER A 115 -5.01 6.42 14.05
C SER A 115 -3.73 5.96 13.34
N ILE A 116 -3.02 5.00 13.94
CA ILE A 116 -1.83 4.39 13.35
C ILE A 116 -2.06 3.91 11.89
N PRO A 117 -3.17 3.23 11.53
CA PRO A 117 -3.40 2.83 10.14
C PRO A 117 -3.57 4.03 9.19
N HIS A 118 -4.31 5.07 9.57
CA HIS A 118 -4.46 6.26 8.73
C HIS A 118 -3.14 7.03 8.57
N TYR A 119 -2.35 7.11 9.64
CA TYR A 119 -1.00 7.69 9.59
C TYR A 119 -0.11 6.93 8.59
N ASN A 120 -0.12 5.59 8.61
CA ASN A 120 0.68 4.79 7.69
C ASN A 120 0.18 4.93 6.24
N ALA A 121 -1.14 4.97 6.03
CA ALA A 121 -1.74 5.13 4.71
C ALA A 121 -1.33 6.47 4.06
N ILE A 122 -1.40 7.58 4.82
CA ILE A 122 -1.05 8.89 4.28
C ILE A 122 0.45 9.03 4.00
N HIS A 123 1.30 8.42 4.83
CA HIS A 123 2.75 8.39 4.57
C HIS A 123 3.10 7.48 3.38
N SER A 124 2.40 6.36 3.19
CA SER A 124 2.56 5.50 2.02
C SER A 124 2.16 6.22 0.73
N ALA A 125 1.04 6.97 0.76
CA ALA A 125 0.59 7.80 -0.35
C ALA A 125 1.61 8.92 -0.67
N ALA A 126 2.10 9.62 0.34
CA ALA A 126 3.11 10.66 0.18
C ALA A 126 4.43 10.11 -0.41
N LYS A 127 4.91 8.97 0.12
CA LYS A 127 6.09 8.26 -0.40
C LYS A 127 5.92 7.85 -1.85
N THR A 128 4.74 7.36 -2.24
CA THR A 128 4.42 6.98 -3.62
C THR A 128 4.59 8.16 -4.58
N MET A 129 4.23 9.37 -4.14
CA MET A 129 4.36 10.60 -4.93
C MET A 129 5.74 11.27 -4.81
N GLY A 130 6.61 10.78 -3.92
CA GLY A 130 7.90 11.41 -3.61
C GLY A 130 7.73 12.76 -2.89
N ILE A 131 6.68 12.95 -2.10
CA ILE A 131 6.40 14.19 -1.37
C ILE A 131 6.77 13.98 0.10
N ASP A 132 7.76 14.74 0.60
CA ASP A 132 8.18 14.69 2.00
C ASP A 132 7.54 15.80 2.85
N LYS A 133 7.10 16.91 2.24
CA LYS A 133 6.48 18.05 2.94
C LYS A 133 5.06 18.31 2.41
N TRP A 134 4.04 18.24 3.26
CA TRP A 134 2.64 18.43 2.85
C TRP A 134 1.73 18.81 4.03
#